data_AF-A0A9E4DKY1-F1
#
_entry.id   AF-A0A9E4DKY1-F1
#
_cell.length_a   1.000
_cell.length_b   1.000
_cell.length_c   1.000
_cell.angle_alpha   90.00
_cell.angle_beta   90.00
_cell.angle_gamma   90.00
#
_symmetry.space_group_name_H-M   'P 1'
#
loop_
_entity.id
_entity.type
_entity.pdbx_description
1 polymer ?
#
loop_
_entity_poly.entity_id
_entity_poly.type
_entity_poly.pdbx_seq_one_letter_code
_entity_poly.pdbx_strand_id
1 'polypeptide(L)'
;MTIDESDPVISAGMREGRRRALGYVSYVVGVALVLGASSALLRLFEHRDFVLIIAALVGLTLAAVFVLAAAEAFLAPSARAVMAKDPRPPVVYLRPFGEDREHTYDYVSSGETSAPLKAKAEDFLLPLNAIGPLVSIAEPKLSARCGMHPLGTARDFIGAGDWQARVRELLDDAGMVVLAIGDSAGIEWEIAEVRARVPPQSVLLYLPPRPTKAWTSKGRKQNEREIYEAYAPLVERYFGVQLPPFDSALHVIGFDSTGQPITPKLAAPHSWLANERTRVGMLIQQQLDEVLETVRPGVQLADYRVPGRFARGLRTTLAMLPFAATLLLVLVAAAAGLGMSAHPAELIEGLVIPAVPGIALVTGWVLLARHFRRRWVWIVPLLLAAGVAAGLLQQASILFGWLHDGSMMVQKVFAGVRFLLHSGSAFAIFALGVMVANAPFAADTRPRP
;
A
#
# COMPACT_ATOMS: atom_id res chain seq x y z
N MET A 1 -17.13 41.88 -10.11
CA MET A 1 -15.90 41.12 -9.84
C MET A 1 -15.92 39.91 -10.77
N THR A 2 -15.51 40.13 -12.02
CA THR A 2 -15.40 39.07 -13.04
C THR A 2 -14.13 38.29 -12.74
N ILE A 3 -14.30 37.03 -12.32
CA ILE A 3 -13.18 36.11 -12.10
C ILE A 3 -12.57 35.84 -13.47
N ASP A 4 -11.32 36.24 -13.67
CA ASP A 4 -10.57 35.98 -14.88
C ASP A 4 -10.20 34.49 -14.93
N GLU A 5 -10.94 33.71 -15.74
CA GLU A 5 -10.69 32.27 -15.92
C GLU A 5 -9.35 31.96 -16.62
N SER A 6 -8.62 32.98 -17.09
CA SER A 6 -7.29 32.80 -17.67
C SER A 6 -6.16 32.65 -16.65
N ASP A 7 -6.44 32.88 -15.36
CA ASP A 7 -5.45 32.69 -14.30
C ASP A 7 -5.07 31.18 -14.18
N PRO A 8 -3.79 30.81 -14.42
CA PRO A 8 -3.34 29.43 -14.35
C PRO A 8 -3.53 28.79 -12.96
N VAL A 9 -3.61 29.59 -11.89
CA VAL A 9 -3.87 29.11 -10.53
C VAL A 9 -5.34 28.73 -10.35
N ILE A 10 -6.26 29.58 -10.82
CA ILE A 10 -7.70 29.35 -10.72
C ILE A 10 -8.11 28.14 -11.58
N SER A 11 -7.57 28.06 -12.81
CA SER A 11 -7.83 26.92 -13.70
C SER A 11 -7.26 25.60 -13.16
N ALA A 12 -6.12 25.61 -12.47
CA ALA A 12 -5.56 24.44 -11.80
C ALA A 12 -6.43 23.99 -10.61
N GLY A 13 -6.91 24.94 -9.79
CA GLY A 13 -7.84 24.65 -8.69
C GLY A 13 -9.16 24.05 -9.16
N MET A 14 -9.75 24.60 -10.22
CA MET A 14 -10.97 24.05 -10.83
C MET A 14 -10.76 22.62 -11.38
N ARG A 15 -9.60 22.36 -12.01
CA ARG A 15 -9.23 21.02 -12.49
C ARG A 15 -9.08 20.02 -11.34
N GLU A 16 -8.48 20.43 -10.22
CA GLU A 16 -8.36 19.59 -9.03
C GLU A 16 -9.72 19.31 -8.38
N GLY A 17 -10.60 20.30 -8.30
CA GLY A 17 -11.97 20.14 -7.81
C GLY A 17 -12.77 19.14 -8.66
N ARG A 18 -12.74 19.26 -9.99
CA ARG A 18 -13.40 18.31 -10.91
C ARG A 18 -12.81 16.91 -10.79
N ARG A 19 -11.49 16.78 -10.66
CA ARG A 19 -10.81 15.49 -10.46
C ARG A 19 -11.31 14.80 -9.18
N ARG A 20 -11.34 15.53 -8.07
CA ARG A 20 -11.82 14.99 -6.79
C ARG A 20 -13.30 14.62 -6.85
N ALA A 21 -14.13 15.46 -7.47
CA ALA A 21 -15.54 15.16 -7.68
C ALA A 21 -15.73 13.85 -8.47
N LEU A 22 -14.99 13.67 -9.56
CA LEU A 22 -14.99 12.42 -10.33
C LEU A 22 -14.54 11.24 -9.48
N GLY A 23 -13.50 11.41 -8.65
CA GLY A 23 -13.06 10.40 -7.70
C GLY A 23 -14.13 10.00 -6.69
N TYR A 24 -14.85 10.96 -6.10
CA TYR A 24 -15.95 10.68 -5.19
C TYR A 24 -17.13 10.00 -5.89
N VAL A 25 -17.49 10.44 -7.10
CA VAL A 25 -18.54 9.81 -7.90
C VAL A 25 -18.17 8.36 -8.24
N SER A 26 -16.95 8.11 -8.73
CA SER A 26 -16.45 6.76 -8.99
C SER A 26 -16.46 5.91 -7.72
N TYR A 27 -16.09 6.48 -6.57
CA TYR A 27 -16.13 5.77 -5.29
C TYR A 27 -17.56 5.34 -4.91
N VAL A 28 -18.52 6.26 -4.99
CA VAL A 28 -19.94 5.99 -4.69
C VAL A 28 -20.51 4.95 -5.66
N VAL A 29 -20.22 5.05 -6.96
CA VAL A 29 -20.64 4.07 -7.97
C VAL A 29 -20.05 2.70 -7.68
N GLY A 30 -18.76 2.62 -7.36
CA GLY A 30 -18.11 1.36 -6.99
C GLY A 30 -18.75 0.69 -5.77
N VAL A 31 -19.04 1.45 -4.72
CA VAL A 31 -19.75 0.93 -3.53
C VAL A 31 -21.16 0.45 -3.88
N ALA A 32 -21.91 1.22 -4.68
CA ALA A 32 -23.26 0.85 -5.11
C ALA A 32 -23.28 -0.45 -5.93
N LEU A 33 -22.29 -0.66 -6.80
CA LEU A 33 -22.15 -1.89 -7.59
C LEU A 33 -21.90 -3.11 -6.71
N VAL A 34 -21.04 -3.01 -5.69
CA VAL A 34 -20.81 -4.09 -4.73
C VAL A 34 -22.09 -4.43 -3.96
N LEU A 35 -22.77 -3.42 -3.41
CA LEU A 35 -24.01 -3.63 -2.67
C LEU A 35 -25.12 -4.22 -3.55
N GLY A 36 -25.23 -3.75 -4.79
CA GLY A 36 -26.14 -4.29 -5.79
C GLY A 36 -25.84 -5.74 -6.13
N ALA A 37 -24.56 -6.09 -6.35
CA ALA A 37 -24.13 -7.46 -6.60
C ALA A 37 -24.45 -8.39 -5.42
N SER A 38 -24.16 -7.97 -4.18
CA SER A 38 -24.51 -8.73 -2.97
C SER A 38 -26.02 -8.92 -2.82
N SER A 39 -26.82 -7.87 -3.05
CA SER A 39 -28.28 -7.95 -2.96
C SER A 39 -28.87 -8.86 -4.04
N ALA A 40 -28.36 -8.78 -5.27
CA ALA A 40 -28.75 -9.65 -6.38
C ALA A 40 -28.40 -11.11 -6.07
N LEU A 41 -27.19 -11.39 -5.56
CA LEU A 41 -26.78 -12.75 -5.19
C LEU A 41 -27.74 -13.41 -4.19
N LEU A 42 -28.23 -12.65 -3.20
CA LEU A 42 -29.19 -13.14 -2.21
C LEU A 42 -30.56 -13.49 -2.81
N ARG A 43 -30.99 -12.80 -3.87
CA ARG A 43 -32.30 -13.01 -4.51
C ARG A 43 -32.30 -14.15 -5.53
N LEU A 44 -31.13 -14.58 -5.98
CA LEU A 44 -30.99 -15.42 -7.18
C LEU A 44 -30.83 -16.91 -6.88
N PHE A 45 -31.01 -17.32 -5.62
CA PHE A 45 -31.00 -18.73 -5.20
C PHE A 45 -32.19 -19.55 -5.73
N GLU A 46 -33.23 -18.91 -6.27
CA GLU A 46 -34.45 -19.59 -6.74
C GLU A 46 -34.44 -19.91 -8.26
N HIS A 47 -33.39 -19.51 -9.00
CA HIS A 47 -33.36 -19.64 -10.46
C HIS A 47 -32.48 -20.79 -10.97
N ARG A 48 -32.98 -21.50 -11.99
CA ARG A 48 -32.27 -22.62 -12.64
C ARG A 48 -30.95 -22.23 -13.32
N ASP A 49 -30.80 -20.97 -13.73
CA ASP A 49 -29.61 -20.46 -14.44
C ASP A 49 -28.57 -19.85 -13.49
N PHE A 50 -28.49 -20.33 -12.25
CA PHE A 50 -27.67 -19.74 -11.19
C PHE A 50 -26.18 -19.60 -11.54
N VAL A 51 -25.63 -20.47 -12.40
CA VAL A 51 -24.22 -20.42 -12.81
C VAL A 51 -23.89 -19.17 -13.63
N LEU A 52 -24.70 -18.85 -14.65
CA LEU A 52 -24.51 -17.65 -15.49
C LEU A 52 -24.67 -16.38 -14.65
N ILE A 53 -25.58 -16.43 -13.69
CA ILE A 53 -25.86 -15.34 -12.77
C ILE A 53 -24.69 -15.10 -11.80
N ILE A 54 -24.14 -16.17 -11.22
CA ILE A 54 -22.93 -16.07 -10.38
C ILE A 54 -21.76 -15.50 -11.20
N ALA A 55 -21.56 -15.95 -12.45
CA ALA A 55 -20.53 -15.41 -13.32
C ALA A 55 -20.72 -13.90 -13.59
N ALA A 56 -21.96 -13.46 -13.84
CA ALA A 56 -22.28 -12.05 -14.01
C ALA A 56 -22.03 -11.23 -12.74
N LEU A 57 -22.34 -11.78 -11.56
CA LEU A 57 -22.12 -11.12 -10.28
C LEU A 57 -20.63 -11.02 -9.92
N VAL A 58 -19.84 -12.06 -10.20
CA VAL A 58 -18.39 -12.02 -10.09
C VAL A 58 -17.83 -10.94 -11.02
N GLY A 59 -18.29 -10.89 -12.27
CA GLY A 59 -17.91 -9.84 -13.23
C GLY A 59 -18.25 -8.43 -12.73
N LEU A 60 -19.45 -8.23 -12.16
CA LEU A 60 -19.90 -6.96 -11.59
C LEU A 60 -19.03 -6.54 -10.39
N THR A 61 -18.70 -7.49 -9.50
CA THR A 61 -17.82 -7.23 -8.37
C THR A 61 -16.41 -6.87 -8.84
N LEU A 62 -15.85 -7.59 -9.82
CA LEU A 62 -14.54 -7.24 -10.41
C LEU A 62 -14.54 -5.85 -11.04
N ALA A 63 -15.61 -5.48 -11.75
CA ALA A 63 -15.79 -4.13 -12.28
C ALA A 63 -15.87 -3.09 -11.16
N ALA A 64 -16.59 -3.39 -10.07
CA ALA A 64 -16.66 -2.52 -8.91
C ALA A 64 -15.29 -2.33 -8.23
N VAL A 65 -14.50 -3.41 -8.09
CA VAL A 65 -13.11 -3.34 -7.60
C VAL A 65 -12.28 -2.40 -8.47
N PHE A 66 -12.39 -2.56 -9.79
CA PHE A 66 -11.67 -1.74 -10.76
C PHE A 66 -12.06 -0.26 -10.65
N VAL A 67 -13.36 0.04 -10.54
CA VAL A 67 -13.87 1.40 -10.36
C VAL A 67 -13.39 2.02 -9.04
N LEU A 68 -13.40 1.25 -7.94
CA LEU A 68 -12.89 1.70 -6.65
C LEU A 68 -11.38 1.97 -6.71
N ALA A 69 -10.60 1.08 -7.33
CA ALA A 69 -9.16 1.29 -7.54
C ALA A 69 -8.88 2.54 -8.39
N ALA A 70 -9.67 2.77 -9.45
CA ALA A 70 -9.58 3.96 -10.27
C ALA A 70 -9.98 5.24 -9.50
N ALA A 71 -10.98 5.17 -8.63
CA ALA A 71 -11.41 6.29 -7.79
C ALA A 71 -10.26 6.82 -6.91
N GLU A 72 -9.43 5.93 -6.37
CA GLU A 72 -8.30 6.32 -5.53
C GLU A 72 -7.25 7.15 -6.30
N ALA A 73 -7.04 6.86 -7.59
CA ALA A 73 -6.14 7.63 -8.44
C ALA A 73 -6.60 9.09 -8.59
N PHE A 74 -7.91 9.32 -8.64
CA PHE A 74 -8.49 10.67 -8.71
C PHE A 74 -8.43 11.43 -7.38
N LEU A 75 -8.50 10.69 -6.27
CA LEU A 75 -8.48 11.24 -4.91
C LEU A 75 -7.07 11.46 -4.36
N ALA A 76 -6.02 10.99 -5.05
CA ALA A 76 -4.64 11.25 -4.69
C ALA A 76 -4.37 12.78 -4.64
N PRO A 77 -3.72 13.30 -3.58
CA PRO A 77 -3.42 14.72 -3.48
C PRO A 77 -2.33 15.12 -4.49
N SER A 78 -2.45 16.34 -5.05
CA SER A 78 -1.39 16.91 -5.90
C SER A 78 -0.19 17.34 -5.06
N ALA A 79 1.01 17.44 -5.67
CA ALA A 79 2.19 17.99 -4.99
C ALA A 79 1.89 19.37 -4.38
N ARG A 80 1.23 20.25 -5.14
CA ARG A 80 0.81 21.58 -4.66
C ARG A 80 -0.10 21.50 -3.44
N ALA A 81 -1.10 20.61 -3.45
CA ALA A 81 -2.02 20.46 -2.32
C ALA A 81 -1.33 19.89 -1.06
N VAL A 82 -0.30 19.06 -1.23
CA VAL A 82 0.51 18.56 -0.11
C VAL A 82 1.41 19.67 0.43
N MET A 83 2.14 20.37 -0.43
CA MET A 83 3.02 21.49 -0.05
C MET A 83 2.26 22.66 0.58
N ALA A 84 1.02 22.92 0.16
CA ALA A 84 0.18 23.95 0.78
C ALA A 84 -0.27 23.59 2.21
N LYS A 85 -0.28 22.30 2.55
CA LYS A 85 -0.69 21.81 3.89
C LYS A 85 0.48 21.56 4.82
N ASP A 86 1.63 21.19 4.27
CA ASP A 86 2.85 20.90 5.02
C ASP A 86 3.86 22.04 4.81
N PRO A 87 4.10 22.89 5.82
CA PRO A 87 4.98 24.06 5.68
C PRO A 87 6.47 23.70 5.62
N ARG A 88 6.84 22.43 5.85
CA ARG A 88 8.24 22.00 5.80
C ARG A 88 8.74 22.03 4.35
N PRO A 89 10.02 22.39 4.12
CA PRO A 89 10.60 22.35 2.78
C PRO A 89 10.42 20.96 2.14
N PRO A 90 9.96 20.87 0.88
CA PRO A 90 9.72 19.60 0.21
C PRO A 90 10.98 18.76 0.06
N VAL A 91 10.80 17.44 0.05
CA VAL A 91 11.79 16.50 -0.47
C VAL A 91 11.45 16.26 -1.94
N VAL A 92 12.28 16.75 -2.85
CA VAL A 92 12.03 16.66 -4.29
C VAL A 92 12.65 15.38 -4.84
N TYR A 93 11.84 14.50 -5.41
CA TYR A 93 12.29 13.31 -6.09
C TYR A 93 12.30 13.51 -7.60
N LEU A 94 13.51 13.66 -8.17
CA LEU A 94 13.75 13.71 -9.60
C LEU A 94 14.06 12.30 -10.10
N ARG A 95 13.40 11.90 -11.19
CA ARG A 95 13.59 10.58 -11.81
C ARG A 95 13.39 10.66 -13.32
N PRO A 96 14.04 9.77 -14.09
CA PRO A 96 13.76 9.59 -15.50
C PRO A 96 12.28 9.34 -15.77
N PHE A 97 11.72 10.01 -16.78
CA PHE A 97 10.38 9.70 -17.27
C PHE A 97 10.35 8.26 -17.82
N GLY A 98 9.39 7.45 -17.36
CA GLY A 98 9.26 6.04 -17.74
C GLY A 98 9.61 5.03 -16.63
N GLU A 99 10.26 5.46 -15.54
CA GLU A 99 10.51 4.64 -14.34
C GLU A 99 9.31 4.61 -13.37
N ASP A 100 8.14 5.09 -13.81
CA ASP A 100 6.89 5.12 -13.04
C ASP A 100 6.21 3.76 -12.86
N ARG A 101 6.81 2.72 -13.44
CA ARG A 101 6.25 1.37 -13.52
C ARG A 101 6.55 0.59 -12.25
N GLU A 102 5.60 -0.24 -11.86
CA GLU A 102 5.86 -1.25 -10.85
C GLU A 102 6.81 -2.30 -11.40
N HIS A 103 7.82 -2.66 -10.60
CA HIS A 103 8.70 -3.76 -10.91
C HIS A 103 8.42 -4.94 -9.99
N THR A 104 8.59 -6.16 -10.53
CA THR A 104 8.40 -7.41 -9.77
C THR A 104 9.69 -7.80 -9.07
N TYR A 105 9.74 -7.70 -7.74
CA TYR A 105 10.94 -7.99 -6.95
C TYR A 105 11.09 -9.46 -6.57
N ASP A 106 9.97 -10.16 -6.40
CA ASP A 106 9.93 -11.56 -5.94
C ASP A 106 8.65 -12.27 -6.39
N TYR A 107 8.55 -13.58 -6.14
CA TYR A 107 7.32 -14.36 -6.25
C TYR A 107 7.00 -15.03 -4.92
N VAL A 108 5.77 -14.89 -4.44
CA VAL A 108 5.29 -15.63 -3.27
C VAL A 108 4.51 -16.84 -3.73
N SER A 109 4.90 -18.03 -3.28
CA SER A 109 4.11 -19.24 -3.48
C SER A 109 2.89 -19.22 -2.57
N SER A 110 1.70 -19.28 -3.15
CA SER A 110 0.42 -19.46 -2.45
C SER A 110 -0.14 -20.86 -2.66
N GLY A 111 0.72 -21.89 -2.66
CA GLY A 111 0.34 -23.29 -2.87
C GLY A 111 0.41 -23.69 -4.35
N GLU A 112 -0.65 -23.44 -5.12
CA GLU A 112 -0.76 -23.83 -6.53
C GLU A 112 -0.39 -22.71 -7.53
N THR A 113 -0.19 -21.49 -7.02
CA THR A 113 0.10 -20.31 -7.85
C THR A 113 1.20 -19.45 -7.23
N SER A 114 2.04 -18.86 -8.08
CA SER A 114 3.07 -17.89 -7.69
C SER A 114 2.57 -16.48 -7.96
N ALA A 115 2.44 -15.65 -6.92
CA ALA A 115 2.02 -14.26 -7.06
C ALA A 115 3.23 -13.32 -7.11
N PRO A 116 3.38 -12.46 -8.13
CA PRO A 116 4.48 -11.51 -8.20
C PRO A 116 4.36 -10.44 -7.11
N LEU A 117 5.43 -10.24 -6.36
CA LEU A 117 5.55 -9.19 -5.37
C LEU A 117 6.07 -7.92 -6.03
N LYS A 118 5.16 -6.99 -6.32
CA LYS A 118 5.47 -5.73 -6.99
C LYS A 118 5.76 -4.60 -5.98
N ALA A 119 6.68 -3.72 -6.34
CA ALA A 119 6.89 -2.44 -5.66
C ALA A 119 7.32 -1.39 -6.69
N LYS A 120 7.20 -0.11 -6.32
CA LYS A 120 7.83 0.98 -7.06
C LYS A 120 9.11 1.41 -6.35
N ALA A 121 10.07 1.94 -7.08
CA ALA A 121 11.28 2.49 -6.48
C ALA A 121 10.94 3.60 -5.44
N GLU A 122 9.94 4.44 -5.75
CA GLU A 122 9.46 5.48 -4.83
C GLU A 122 8.87 4.95 -3.51
N ASP A 123 8.40 3.70 -3.44
CA ASP A 123 7.85 3.13 -2.19
C ASP A 123 8.90 3.05 -1.09
N PHE A 124 10.17 2.87 -1.47
CA PHE A 124 11.30 2.81 -0.54
C PHE A 124 11.72 4.19 -0.01
N LEU A 125 11.34 5.26 -0.72
CA LEU A 125 11.67 6.63 -0.37
C LEU A 125 10.59 7.31 0.48
N LEU A 126 9.41 6.70 0.62
CA LEU A 126 8.31 7.26 1.42
C LEU A 126 8.70 7.69 2.84
N PRO A 127 9.60 7.01 3.58
CA PRO A 127 10.05 7.47 4.89
C PRO A 127 10.64 8.89 4.90
N LEU A 128 11.15 9.40 3.77
CA LEU A 128 11.69 10.76 3.65
C LEU A 128 10.65 11.86 3.91
N ASN A 129 9.35 11.52 3.92
CA ASN A 129 8.30 12.43 4.41
C ASN A 129 8.47 12.82 5.90
N ALA A 130 9.33 12.12 6.66
CA ALA A 130 9.78 12.56 7.99
C ALA A 130 10.47 13.93 7.94
N ILE A 131 11.13 14.26 6.84
CA ILE A 131 11.90 15.51 6.66
C ILE A 131 10.98 16.62 6.14
N GLY A 132 10.24 16.32 5.07
CA GLY A 132 9.30 17.23 4.44
C GLY A 132 8.49 16.50 3.37
N PRO A 133 7.44 17.13 2.80
CA PRO A 133 6.56 16.44 1.88
C PRO A 133 7.32 15.92 0.66
N LEU A 134 7.24 14.62 0.40
CA LEU A 134 7.93 13.97 -0.72
C LEU A 134 7.15 14.21 -2.01
N VAL A 135 7.71 15.03 -2.89
CA VAL A 135 7.06 15.49 -4.13
C VAL A 135 7.87 15.12 -5.36
N SER A 136 7.19 14.99 -6.50
CA SER A 136 7.85 14.80 -7.79
C SER A 136 7.03 15.38 -8.94
N ILE A 137 7.63 15.44 -10.12
CA ILE A 137 6.91 15.78 -11.35
C ILE A 137 6.43 14.50 -12.01
N ALA A 138 5.18 14.50 -12.47
CA ALA A 138 4.62 13.39 -13.25
C ALA A 138 5.02 13.48 -14.72
N GLU A 139 5.07 12.33 -15.40
CA GLU A 139 5.21 12.32 -16.86
C GLU A 139 4.02 13.08 -17.50
N PRO A 140 4.27 13.95 -18.52
CA PRO A 140 3.23 14.80 -19.10
C PRO A 140 2.08 14.02 -19.76
N LYS A 141 2.34 12.80 -20.25
CA LYS A 141 1.42 11.99 -21.06
C LYS A 141 0.18 11.58 -20.27
N LEU A 142 -0.98 11.61 -20.93
CA LEU A 142 -2.27 11.26 -20.34
C LEU A 142 -2.31 9.82 -19.79
N SER A 143 -1.67 8.87 -20.48
CA SER A 143 -1.58 7.47 -20.05
C SER A 143 -0.87 7.29 -18.71
N ALA A 144 0.11 8.15 -18.39
CA ALA A 144 0.80 8.15 -17.10
C ALA A 144 -0.06 8.72 -15.95
N ARG A 145 -1.16 9.41 -16.28
CA ARG A 145 -2.16 9.90 -15.30
C ARG A 145 -3.14 8.80 -14.89
N CYS A 146 -3.49 7.92 -15.83
CA CYS A 146 -4.33 6.74 -15.63
C CYS A 146 -3.53 5.61 -14.98
N GLY A 147 -3.18 5.80 -13.71
CA GLY A 147 -2.31 4.89 -12.97
C GLY A 147 -1.65 5.53 -11.75
N MET A 148 -2.15 6.70 -11.32
CA MET A 148 -1.75 7.33 -10.06
C MET A 148 -1.98 6.33 -8.94
N HIS A 149 -0.90 5.67 -8.55
CA HIS A 149 -0.94 4.80 -7.42
C HIS A 149 -1.10 5.71 -6.20
N PRO A 150 -2.09 5.48 -5.33
CA PRO A 150 -2.40 6.45 -4.29
C PRO A 150 -1.37 6.40 -3.13
N LEU A 151 -0.33 5.58 -3.28
CA LEU A 151 0.87 5.53 -2.44
C LEU A 151 2.06 5.85 -3.33
N GLY A 152 2.92 6.76 -2.89
CA GLY A 152 4.10 7.21 -3.64
C GLY A 152 4.37 8.69 -3.35
N THR A 153 5.26 9.27 -4.16
CA THR A 153 5.54 10.71 -4.12
C THR A 153 4.31 11.50 -4.58
N ALA A 154 3.99 12.61 -3.92
CA ALA A 154 2.91 13.49 -4.37
C ALA A 154 3.33 14.16 -5.69
N ARG A 155 2.51 14.02 -6.73
CA ARG A 155 2.93 14.42 -8.08
C ARG A 155 2.34 15.75 -8.52
N ASP A 156 3.16 16.59 -9.14
CA ASP A 156 2.69 17.76 -9.89
C ASP A 156 2.50 17.37 -11.37
N PHE A 157 1.35 17.72 -11.94
CA PHE A 157 1.02 17.43 -13.33
C PHE A 157 1.14 18.70 -14.14
N ILE A 158 2.27 18.83 -14.80
CA ILE A 158 2.53 19.94 -15.70
C ILE A 158 1.85 19.59 -17.03
N GLY A 159 1.05 20.51 -17.55
CA GLY A 159 0.41 20.39 -18.87
C GLY A 159 1.43 20.55 -20.00
N ALA A 160 1.02 21.12 -21.14
CA ALA A 160 1.91 21.50 -22.23
C ALA A 160 2.86 22.69 -21.89
N GLY A 161 3.13 22.94 -20.61
CA GLY A 161 3.99 24.02 -20.13
C GLY A 161 5.45 23.59 -19.99
N ASP A 162 6.31 24.55 -19.66
CA ASP A 162 7.73 24.34 -19.43
C ASP A 162 7.97 23.59 -18.11
N TRP A 163 8.10 22.27 -18.19
CA TRP A 163 8.38 21.41 -17.04
C TRP A 163 9.73 21.72 -16.39
N GLN A 164 10.70 22.26 -17.14
CA GLN A 164 12.02 22.61 -16.63
C GLN A 164 11.94 23.81 -15.69
N ALA A 165 11.10 24.80 -16.02
CA ALA A 165 10.83 25.92 -15.12
C ALA A 165 10.28 25.44 -13.77
N ARG A 166 9.36 24.48 -13.78
CA ARG A 166 8.80 23.92 -12.54
C ARG A 166 9.80 23.09 -11.74
N VAL A 167 10.69 22.35 -12.40
CA VAL A 167 11.81 21.68 -11.72
C VAL A 167 12.64 22.71 -10.97
N ARG A 168 13.01 23.83 -11.61
CA ARG A 168 13.79 24.90 -10.96
C ARG A 168 13.08 25.46 -9.73
N GLU A 169 11.81 25.81 -9.83
CA GLU A 169 11.01 26.26 -8.68
C GLU A 169 11.03 25.24 -7.53
N LEU A 170 10.84 23.95 -7.84
CA LEU A 170 10.88 22.90 -6.82
C LEU A 170 12.27 22.76 -6.18
N LEU A 171 13.34 22.89 -6.97
CA LEU A 171 14.72 22.82 -6.48
C LEU A 171 15.06 24.02 -5.59
N ASP A 172 14.57 25.21 -5.92
CA ASP A 172 14.80 26.43 -5.14
C ASP A 172 14.14 26.33 -3.75
N ASP A 173 12.99 25.65 -3.65
CA ASP A 173 12.27 25.41 -2.39
C ASP A 173 12.72 24.14 -1.63
N ALA A 174 13.57 23.30 -2.24
CA ALA A 174 13.84 21.96 -1.73
C ALA A 174 14.63 21.95 -0.40
N GLY A 175 14.14 21.20 0.58
CA GLY A 175 14.92 20.86 1.78
C GLY A 175 15.89 19.70 1.56
N MET A 176 15.56 18.84 0.60
CA MET A 176 16.41 17.76 0.13
C MET A 176 15.96 17.32 -1.27
N VAL A 177 16.91 16.87 -2.08
CA VAL A 177 16.66 16.35 -3.42
C VAL A 177 17.14 14.92 -3.50
N VAL A 178 16.27 14.04 -3.96
CA VAL A 178 16.60 12.66 -4.32
C VAL A 178 16.66 12.58 -5.84
N LEU A 179 17.85 12.35 -6.38
CA LEU A 179 18.09 12.19 -7.80
C LEU A 179 18.19 10.69 -8.12
N ALA A 180 17.18 10.13 -8.77
CA ALA A 180 17.23 8.75 -9.24
C ALA A 180 18.14 8.62 -10.47
N ILE A 181 19.07 7.68 -10.38
CA ILE A 181 19.96 7.31 -11.47
C ILE A 181 19.21 6.49 -12.50
N GLY A 182 19.22 6.94 -13.76
CA GLY A 182 18.73 6.15 -14.88
C GLY A 182 18.86 6.82 -16.24
N ASP A 183 18.47 6.07 -17.27
CA ASP A 183 18.56 6.50 -18.66
C ASP A 183 17.43 7.45 -19.00
N SER A 184 17.76 8.74 -19.04
CA SER A 184 16.86 9.81 -19.45
C SER A 184 17.60 10.76 -20.38
N ALA A 185 16.93 11.23 -21.43
CA ALA A 185 17.51 12.21 -22.35
C ALA A 185 17.80 13.57 -21.67
N GLY A 186 17.23 13.83 -20.48
CA GLY A 186 17.38 15.08 -19.74
C GLY A 186 18.23 14.97 -18.47
N ILE A 187 18.81 13.80 -18.17
CA ILE A 187 19.43 13.55 -16.87
C ILE A 187 20.67 14.42 -16.60
N GLU A 188 21.44 14.74 -17.65
CA GLU A 188 22.59 15.63 -17.56
C GLU A 188 22.17 17.06 -17.21
N TRP A 189 21.06 17.53 -17.78
CA TRP A 189 20.45 18.80 -17.40
C TRP A 189 19.95 18.77 -15.95
N GLU A 190 19.26 17.70 -15.52
CA GLU A 190 18.80 17.55 -14.14
C GLU A 190 19.96 17.58 -13.13
N ILE A 191 21.05 16.87 -13.40
CA ILE A 191 22.27 16.89 -12.59
C ILE A 191 22.82 18.33 -12.48
N ALA A 192 22.94 19.03 -13.61
CA ALA A 192 23.49 20.38 -13.64
C ALA A 192 22.63 21.36 -12.82
N GLU A 193 21.31 21.28 -12.94
CA GLU A 193 20.37 22.14 -12.20
C GLU A 193 20.39 21.85 -10.69
N VAL A 194 20.46 20.58 -10.29
CA VAL A 194 20.60 20.18 -8.89
C VAL A 194 21.91 20.73 -8.32
N ARG A 195 23.03 20.53 -9.02
CA ARG A 195 24.34 21.01 -8.57
C ARG A 195 24.39 22.54 -8.40
N ALA A 196 23.70 23.27 -9.28
CA ALA A 196 23.69 24.72 -9.27
C ALA A 196 22.83 25.33 -8.15
N ARG A 197 21.81 24.62 -7.66
CA ARG A 197 20.81 25.18 -6.72
C ARG A 197 20.84 24.56 -5.33
N VAL A 198 21.23 23.30 -5.23
CA VAL A 198 21.07 22.51 -4.00
C VAL A 198 22.44 22.30 -3.37
N PRO A 199 22.60 22.60 -2.07
CA PRO A 199 23.86 22.32 -1.37
C PRO A 199 24.10 20.79 -1.34
N PRO A 200 25.37 20.33 -1.44
CA PRO A 200 25.67 18.90 -1.55
C PRO A 200 25.05 18.03 -0.46
N GLN A 201 25.07 18.49 0.79
CA GLN A 201 24.46 17.81 1.95
C GLN A 201 22.93 17.62 1.88
N SER A 202 22.27 18.26 0.92
CA SER A 202 20.84 18.11 0.64
C SER A 202 20.58 17.35 -0.66
N VAL A 203 21.58 16.63 -1.19
CA VAL A 203 21.45 15.77 -2.37
C VAL A 203 21.64 14.32 -1.96
N LEU A 204 20.70 13.46 -2.38
CA LEU A 204 20.79 12.01 -2.31
C LEU A 204 20.76 11.46 -3.74
N LEU A 205 21.79 10.73 -4.14
CA LEU A 205 21.70 9.89 -5.32
C LEU A 205 21.02 8.59 -4.94
N TYR A 206 20.04 8.20 -5.75
CA TYR A 206 19.27 6.99 -5.56
C TYR A 206 19.46 6.07 -6.74
N LEU A 207 19.99 4.88 -6.50
CA LEU A 207 20.04 3.80 -7.47
C LEU A 207 18.78 2.96 -7.23
N PRO A 208 17.69 3.20 -8.00
CA PRO A 208 16.46 2.46 -7.80
C PRO A 208 16.77 0.96 -7.98
N PRO A 209 16.35 0.10 -7.05
CA PRO A 209 16.59 -1.32 -7.22
C PRO A 209 15.77 -1.77 -8.43
N ARG A 210 16.43 -2.37 -9.43
CA ARG A 210 15.80 -2.73 -10.71
C ARG A 210 15.66 -4.23 -10.82
N PRO A 211 14.44 -4.76 -10.61
CA PRO A 211 14.14 -6.11 -11.02
C PRO A 211 14.03 -6.15 -12.54
N THR A 212 15.01 -6.72 -13.23
CA THR A 212 14.93 -6.92 -14.68
C THR A 212 15.48 -8.27 -15.14
N LYS A 213 14.62 -9.00 -15.89
CA LYS A 213 14.79 -10.15 -16.82
C LYS A 213 15.65 -11.36 -16.41
N ALA A 214 16.68 -11.19 -15.59
CA ALA A 214 17.55 -12.26 -15.13
C ALA A 214 16.88 -13.04 -13.99
N TRP A 215 16.67 -14.34 -14.20
CA TRP A 215 16.17 -15.26 -13.17
C TRP A 215 17.15 -15.47 -12.00
N THR A 216 18.36 -14.88 -12.06
CA THR A 216 19.44 -15.09 -11.09
C THR A 216 19.87 -13.79 -10.43
N SER A 217 20.23 -13.86 -9.13
CA SER A 217 20.76 -12.73 -8.35
C SER A 217 21.98 -12.08 -9.01
N LYS A 218 22.86 -12.88 -9.63
CA LYS A 218 24.06 -12.40 -10.32
C LYS A 218 23.75 -11.51 -11.53
N GLY A 219 22.76 -11.88 -12.34
CA GLY A 219 22.37 -11.07 -13.51
C GLY A 219 21.76 -9.72 -13.14
N ARG A 220 21.05 -9.65 -12.00
CA ARG A 220 20.53 -8.37 -11.47
C ARG A 220 21.64 -7.43 -11.06
N LYS A 221 22.57 -7.94 -10.25
CA LYS A 221 23.72 -7.17 -9.76
C LYS A 221 24.59 -6.64 -10.91
N GLN A 222 24.70 -7.40 -12.00
CA GLN A 222 25.41 -6.98 -13.21
C GLN A 222 24.71 -5.80 -13.92
N ASN A 223 23.39 -5.87 -14.13
CA ASN A 223 22.65 -4.80 -14.79
C ASN A 223 22.65 -3.50 -13.96
N GLU A 224 22.50 -3.60 -12.63
CA GLU A 224 22.61 -2.45 -11.72
C GLU A 224 24.02 -1.84 -11.76
N ARG A 225 25.05 -2.69 -11.83
CA ARG A 225 26.45 -2.26 -12.00
C ARG A 225 26.66 -1.51 -13.32
N GLU A 226 26.15 -2.03 -14.44
CA GLU A 226 26.30 -1.39 -15.76
C GLU A 226 25.69 0.01 -15.78
N ILE A 227 24.50 0.19 -15.19
CA ILE A 227 23.86 1.50 -15.07
C ILE A 227 24.69 2.43 -14.18
N TYR A 228 25.19 1.92 -13.06
CA TYR A 228 26.05 2.69 -12.17
C TYR A 228 27.32 3.17 -12.87
N GLU A 229 28.03 2.26 -13.54
CA GLU A 229 29.28 2.55 -14.25
C GLU A 229 29.07 3.50 -15.43
N ALA A 230 27.91 3.45 -16.09
CA ALA A 230 27.55 4.42 -17.13
C ALA A 230 27.29 5.82 -16.57
N TYR A 231 26.71 5.91 -15.38
CA TYR A 231 26.27 7.19 -14.80
C TYR A 231 27.30 7.85 -13.89
N ALA A 232 28.14 7.07 -13.23
CA ALA A 232 29.12 7.58 -12.28
C ALA A 232 30.02 8.67 -12.89
N PRO A 233 30.58 8.52 -14.10
CA PRO A 233 31.41 9.56 -14.72
C PRO A 233 30.69 10.90 -14.94
N LEU A 234 29.36 10.88 -15.15
CA LEU A 234 28.57 12.10 -15.28
C LEU A 234 28.48 12.81 -13.94
N VAL A 235 28.11 12.11 -12.87
CA VAL A 235 28.05 12.69 -11.52
C VAL A 235 29.42 13.20 -11.10
N GLU A 236 30.47 12.39 -11.25
CA GLU A 236 31.84 12.77 -10.88
C GLU A 236 32.28 14.05 -11.58
N ARG A 237 31.94 14.20 -12.87
CA ARG A 237 32.21 15.42 -13.65
C ARG A 237 31.48 16.65 -13.09
N TYR A 238 30.19 16.54 -12.81
CA TYR A 238 29.38 17.70 -12.41
C TYR A 238 29.54 18.07 -10.92
N PHE A 239 29.70 17.08 -10.06
CA PHE A 239 29.88 17.29 -8.62
C PHE A 239 31.35 17.50 -8.25
N GLY A 240 32.30 17.10 -9.10
CA GLY A 240 33.74 17.21 -8.84
C GLY A 240 34.21 16.25 -7.76
N VAL A 241 33.64 15.06 -7.73
CA VAL A 241 33.82 14.04 -6.68
C VAL A 241 34.25 12.73 -7.31
N GLN A 242 34.76 11.81 -6.50
CA GLN A 242 34.92 10.42 -6.90
C GLN A 242 33.85 9.60 -6.20
N LEU A 243 33.00 8.92 -6.96
CA LEU A 243 31.95 8.10 -6.38
C LEU A 243 32.53 6.78 -5.82
N PRO A 244 31.88 6.21 -4.79
CA PRO A 244 32.31 4.93 -4.24
C PRO A 244 32.23 3.81 -5.28
N PRO A 245 32.98 2.70 -5.14
CA PRO A 245 32.75 1.52 -5.95
C PRO A 245 31.30 1.01 -5.80
N PHE A 246 30.73 0.43 -6.86
CA PHE A 246 29.36 -0.10 -6.85
C PHE A 246 29.07 -1.05 -5.66
N ASP A 247 30.06 -1.83 -5.24
CA ASP A 247 29.91 -2.81 -4.16
C ASP A 247 29.80 -2.17 -2.75
N SER A 248 30.17 -0.89 -2.57
CA SER A 248 30.13 -0.19 -1.27
C SER A 248 28.97 0.79 -1.12
N ALA A 249 28.24 1.13 -2.19
CA ALA A 249 27.03 1.94 -2.11
C ALA A 249 25.97 1.44 -3.09
N LEU A 250 25.10 0.55 -2.61
CA LEU A 250 24.22 -0.23 -3.46
C LEU A 250 22.97 0.51 -3.94
N HIS A 251 22.33 1.32 -3.08
CA HIS A 251 21.05 1.95 -3.42
C HIS A 251 20.98 3.45 -3.12
N VAL A 252 21.67 3.96 -2.11
CA VAL A 252 21.66 5.39 -1.75
C VAL A 252 23.08 5.89 -1.49
N ILE A 253 23.41 7.04 -2.07
CA ILE A 253 24.64 7.80 -1.79
C ILE A 253 24.23 9.22 -1.38
N GLY A 254 24.66 9.66 -0.20
CA GLY A 254 24.57 11.06 0.21
C GLY A 254 25.92 11.76 0.10
N PHE A 255 25.92 13.08 0.28
CA PHE A 255 27.15 13.86 0.32
C PHE A 255 27.23 14.64 1.63
N ASP A 256 28.44 14.87 2.12
CA ASP A 256 28.64 15.75 3.27
C ASP A 256 28.63 17.23 2.86
N SER A 257 28.92 18.12 3.83
CA SER A 257 28.97 19.57 3.57
C SER A 257 30.09 20.02 2.63
N THR A 258 31.13 19.20 2.47
CA THR A 258 32.23 19.43 1.52
C THR A 258 31.93 18.89 0.13
N GLY A 259 30.82 18.14 -0.01
CA GLY A 259 30.41 17.47 -1.22
C GLY A 259 31.03 16.10 -1.40
N GLN A 260 31.79 15.57 -0.44
CA GLN A 260 32.33 14.22 -0.54
C GLN A 260 31.24 13.17 -0.28
N PRO A 261 31.23 12.04 -1.01
CA PRO A 261 30.22 11.02 -0.82
C PRO A 261 30.37 10.32 0.52
N ILE A 262 29.24 10.11 1.19
CA ILE A 262 29.16 9.35 2.43
C ILE A 262 29.05 7.87 2.05
N THR A 263 29.97 7.05 2.55
CA THR A 263 29.95 5.61 2.35
C THR A 263 29.28 4.92 3.54
N PRO A 264 28.05 4.42 3.40
CA PRO A 264 27.39 3.71 4.49
C PRO A 264 28.09 2.38 4.79
N LYS A 265 28.13 2.02 6.06
CA LYS A 265 28.61 0.71 6.54
C LYS A 265 27.52 -0.32 6.30
N LEU A 266 27.49 -0.86 5.08
CA LEU A 266 26.57 -1.92 4.70
C LEU A 266 26.73 -3.17 5.59
N ALA A 267 25.73 -3.45 6.41
CA ALA A 267 25.54 -4.75 7.02
C ALA A 267 24.32 -5.40 6.37
N ALA A 268 24.51 -6.39 5.50
CA ALA A 268 23.37 -7.08 4.91
C ALA A 268 22.56 -7.77 6.03
N PRO A 269 21.27 -7.42 6.25
CA PRO A 269 20.48 -8.04 7.30
C PRO A 269 20.30 -9.52 6.97
N HIS A 270 20.95 -10.40 7.75
CA HIS A 270 20.91 -11.85 7.56
C HIS A 270 19.58 -12.42 8.08
N SER A 271 18.49 -12.19 7.35
CA SER A 271 17.18 -12.79 7.64
C SER A 271 16.86 -13.89 6.63
N TRP A 272 16.96 -15.14 7.07
CA TRP A 272 16.58 -16.32 6.28
C TRP A 272 15.08 -16.36 5.91
N LEU A 273 14.27 -15.49 6.54
CA LEU A 273 12.81 -15.39 6.32
C LEU A 273 12.38 -14.12 5.58
N ALA A 274 13.29 -13.21 5.24
CA ALA A 274 12.94 -12.00 4.50
C ALA A 274 12.93 -12.31 2.98
N ASN A 275 11.81 -12.01 2.32
CA ASN A 275 11.73 -11.98 0.87
C ASN A 275 12.56 -10.82 0.29
N GLU A 276 12.82 -10.84 -1.02
CA GLU A 276 13.78 -9.90 -1.63
C GLU A 276 13.35 -8.44 -1.45
N ARG A 277 12.07 -8.13 -1.64
CA ARG A 277 11.52 -6.78 -1.40
C ARG A 277 11.81 -6.30 0.02
N THR A 278 11.65 -7.17 1.02
CA THR A 278 11.89 -6.80 2.41
C THR A 278 13.38 -6.59 2.66
N ARG A 279 14.25 -7.43 2.09
CA ARG A 279 15.72 -7.27 2.19
C ARG A 279 16.18 -5.96 1.59
N VAL A 280 15.79 -5.68 0.34
CA VAL A 280 16.10 -4.44 -0.37
C VAL A 280 15.56 -3.22 0.40
N GLY A 281 14.33 -3.31 0.91
CA GLY A 281 13.75 -2.23 1.72
C GLY A 281 14.51 -1.96 3.02
N MET A 282 14.95 -3.02 3.73
CA MET A 282 15.77 -2.87 4.93
C MET A 282 17.14 -2.27 4.61
N LEU A 283 17.77 -2.68 3.51
CA LEU A 283 19.06 -2.13 3.05
C LEU A 283 18.95 -0.64 2.72
N ILE A 284 17.94 -0.25 1.92
CA ILE A 284 17.70 1.16 1.58
C ILE A 284 17.45 1.98 2.85
N GLN A 285 16.62 1.47 3.75
CA GLN A 285 16.32 2.17 5.01
C GLN A 285 17.59 2.34 5.86
N GLN A 286 18.41 1.30 6.01
CA GLN A 286 19.67 1.40 6.74
C GLN A 286 20.62 2.42 6.11
N GLN A 287 20.81 2.38 4.79
CA GLN A 287 21.66 3.36 4.09
C GLN A 287 21.15 4.79 4.26
N LEU A 288 19.82 4.99 4.19
CA LEU A 288 19.22 6.28 4.43
C LEU A 288 19.45 6.77 5.86
N ASP A 289 19.23 5.92 6.87
CA ASP A 289 19.42 6.28 8.27
C ASP A 289 20.88 6.70 8.54
N GLU A 290 21.87 5.96 8.02
CA GLU A 290 23.31 6.28 8.17
C GLU A 290 23.71 7.59 7.47
N VAL A 291 23.20 7.80 6.25
CA VAL A 291 23.44 9.06 5.52
C VAL A 291 22.82 10.24 6.28
N LEU A 292 21.57 10.10 6.72
CA LEU A 292 20.84 11.17 7.41
C LEU A 292 21.38 11.47 8.80
N GLU A 293 21.93 10.49 9.52
CA GLU A 293 22.64 10.74 10.77
C GLU A 293 23.80 11.74 10.58
N THR A 294 24.46 11.67 9.41
CA THR A 294 25.57 12.57 9.06
C THR A 294 25.06 13.93 8.57
N VAL A 295 24.10 13.98 7.64
CA VAL A 295 23.70 15.24 6.98
C VAL A 295 22.57 16.01 7.68
N ARG A 296 21.73 15.30 8.45
CA ARG A 296 20.53 15.82 9.12
C ARG A 296 20.35 15.15 10.49
N PRO A 297 21.31 15.35 11.43
CA PRO A 297 21.25 14.72 12.75
C PRO A 297 19.93 15.06 13.46
N GLY A 298 19.26 14.06 14.01
CA GLY A 298 17.97 14.20 14.69
C GLY A 298 16.74 13.84 13.86
N VAL A 299 16.88 13.63 12.54
CA VAL A 299 15.82 13.03 11.72
C VAL A 299 15.82 11.53 11.93
N GLN A 300 14.69 10.97 12.39
CA GLN A 300 14.49 9.52 12.48
C GLN A 300 13.44 9.07 11.46
N LEU A 301 13.83 8.33 10.43
CA LEU A 301 12.90 7.86 9.40
C LEU A 301 11.88 6.85 9.94
N ALA A 302 12.24 6.13 10.99
CA ALA A 302 11.38 5.16 11.66
C ALA A 302 10.08 5.77 12.23
N ASP A 303 10.08 7.08 12.52
CA ASP A 303 8.93 7.79 13.06
C ASP A 303 7.87 8.09 12.00
N TYR A 304 8.25 8.07 10.71
CA TYR A 304 7.28 8.30 9.64
C TYR A 304 6.40 7.09 9.38
N ARG A 305 5.11 7.25 9.69
CA ARG A 305 4.07 6.31 9.29
C ARG A 305 3.43 6.78 7.99
N VAL A 306 3.54 5.95 6.96
CA VAL A 306 2.87 6.17 5.68
C VAL A 306 1.35 6.28 5.92
N PRO A 307 0.75 7.48 5.79
CA PRO A 307 -0.67 7.69 6.07
C PRO A 307 -1.52 6.89 5.09
N GLY A 308 -2.61 6.30 5.57
CA GLY A 308 -3.63 5.73 4.69
C GLY A 308 -3.29 4.41 4.00
N ARG A 309 -2.06 3.85 4.10
CA ARG A 309 -1.76 2.51 3.57
C ARG A 309 -2.63 1.43 4.23
N PHE A 310 -2.82 1.54 5.55
CA PHE A 310 -3.71 0.68 6.30
C PHE A 310 -5.19 0.95 5.98
N ALA A 311 -5.60 2.23 6.00
CA ALA A 311 -6.98 2.62 5.70
C ALA A 311 -7.39 2.18 4.28
N ARG A 312 -6.48 2.17 3.31
CA ARG A 312 -6.71 1.66 1.95
C ARG A 312 -6.98 0.17 1.94
N GLY A 313 -6.07 -0.62 2.49
CA GLY A 313 -6.24 -2.06 2.58
C GLY A 313 -7.51 -2.44 3.33
N LEU A 314 -7.82 -1.69 4.39
CA LEU A 314 -9.04 -1.87 5.16
C LEU A 314 -10.30 -1.50 4.36
N ARG A 315 -10.31 -0.37 3.63
CA ARG A 315 -11.47 0.05 2.80
C ARG A 315 -11.76 -0.94 1.69
N THR A 316 -10.74 -1.39 0.96
CA THR A 316 -10.93 -2.38 -0.11
C THR A 316 -11.36 -3.73 0.45
N THR A 317 -10.75 -4.17 1.56
CA THR A 317 -11.13 -5.44 2.21
C THR A 317 -12.55 -5.39 2.77
N LEU A 318 -12.92 -4.32 3.46
CA LEU A 318 -14.29 -4.12 3.97
C LEU A 318 -15.32 -4.00 2.85
N ALA A 319 -14.95 -3.46 1.68
CA ALA A 319 -15.81 -3.45 0.51
C ALA A 319 -15.99 -4.86 -0.09
N MET A 320 -14.97 -5.74 -0.07
CA MET A 320 -15.11 -7.11 -0.59
C MET A 320 -15.79 -8.07 0.39
N LEU A 321 -15.70 -7.81 1.70
CA LEU A 321 -16.14 -8.73 2.75
C LEU A 321 -17.62 -9.14 2.63
N PRO A 322 -18.58 -8.25 2.31
CA PRO A 322 -19.97 -8.63 2.09
C PRO A 322 -20.12 -9.61 0.92
N PHE A 323 -19.49 -9.33 -0.23
CA PHE A 323 -19.58 -10.19 -1.40
C PHE A 323 -18.95 -11.56 -1.15
N ALA A 324 -17.75 -11.61 -0.54
CA ALA A 324 -17.09 -12.86 -0.21
C ALA A 324 -17.90 -13.70 0.79
N ALA A 325 -18.50 -13.05 1.80
CA ALA A 325 -19.37 -13.72 2.77
C ALA A 325 -20.65 -14.27 2.11
N THR A 326 -21.29 -13.49 1.23
CA THR A 326 -22.48 -13.95 0.49
C THR A 326 -22.13 -15.10 -0.46
N LEU A 327 -21.01 -15.02 -1.18
CA LEU A 327 -20.56 -16.08 -2.08
C LEU A 327 -20.23 -17.38 -1.32
N LEU A 328 -19.53 -17.27 -0.18
CA LEU A 328 -19.24 -18.42 0.67
C LEU A 328 -20.53 -19.08 1.17
N LEU A 329 -21.51 -18.28 1.60
CA LEU A 329 -22.83 -18.78 1.99
C LEU A 329 -23.50 -19.57 0.85
N VAL A 330 -23.46 -19.03 -0.37
CA VAL A 330 -24.02 -19.67 -1.57
C VAL A 330 -23.34 -20.99 -1.87
N LEU A 331 -22.02 -21.03 -1.81
CA LEU A 331 -21.25 -22.25 -2.07
C LEU A 331 -21.51 -23.31 -1.01
N VAL A 332 -21.59 -22.93 0.28
CA VAL A 332 -21.91 -23.85 1.38
C VAL A 332 -23.33 -24.39 1.24
N ALA A 333 -24.30 -23.54 0.92
CA ALA A 333 -25.68 -23.95 0.72
C ALA A 333 -25.82 -24.93 -0.46
N ALA A 334 -25.15 -24.65 -1.59
CA ALA A 334 -25.12 -25.52 -2.75
C ALA A 334 -24.43 -26.87 -2.47
N ALA A 335 -23.26 -26.86 -1.81
CA ALA A 335 -22.51 -28.07 -1.49
C ALA A 335 -23.22 -28.98 -0.49
N ALA A 336 -24.04 -28.40 0.39
CA ALA A 336 -24.86 -29.12 1.36
C ALA A 336 -26.08 -29.83 0.74
N GLY A 337 -26.31 -29.68 -0.58
CA GLY A 337 -27.48 -30.27 -1.23
C GLY A 337 -28.80 -29.69 -0.73
N LEU A 338 -28.77 -28.50 -0.11
CA LEU A 338 -29.97 -27.76 0.24
C LEU A 338 -30.67 -27.38 -1.06
N GLY A 339 -31.67 -28.16 -1.44
CA GLY A 339 -32.55 -27.83 -2.55
C GLY A 339 -33.20 -26.44 -2.35
N MET A 340 -33.72 -25.86 -3.43
CA MET A 340 -34.31 -24.51 -3.51
C MET A 340 -35.51 -24.23 -2.56
N SER A 341 -35.77 -25.07 -1.57
CA SER A 341 -36.88 -24.97 -0.62
C SER A 341 -36.48 -24.54 0.79
N ALA A 342 -35.19 -24.53 1.14
CA ALA A 342 -34.75 -24.04 2.45
C ALA A 342 -34.74 -22.50 2.44
N HIS A 343 -35.52 -21.87 3.32
CA HIS A 343 -35.61 -20.40 3.36
C HIS A 343 -34.25 -19.79 3.72
N PRO A 344 -33.73 -18.82 2.93
CA PRO A 344 -32.42 -18.19 3.18
C PRO A 344 -32.31 -17.54 4.57
N ALA A 345 -33.44 -17.22 5.22
CA ALA A 345 -33.50 -16.74 6.60
C ALA A 345 -32.94 -17.77 7.61
N GLU A 346 -33.24 -19.06 7.45
CA GLU A 346 -32.77 -20.11 8.37
C GLU A 346 -31.25 -20.36 8.24
N LEU A 347 -30.71 -20.21 7.02
CA LEU A 347 -29.26 -20.27 6.77
C LEU A 347 -28.53 -19.06 7.36
N ILE A 348 -29.09 -17.85 7.22
CA ILE A 348 -28.52 -16.64 7.80
C ILE A 348 -28.53 -16.73 9.32
N GLU A 349 -29.65 -17.14 9.92
CA GLU A 349 -29.77 -17.31 11.38
C GLU A 349 -28.91 -18.46 11.92
N GLY A 350 -28.81 -19.57 11.19
CA GLY A 350 -28.14 -20.79 11.64
C GLY A 350 -26.62 -20.81 11.46
N LEU A 351 -26.09 -20.10 10.44
CA LEU A 351 -24.66 -20.14 10.08
C LEU A 351 -23.99 -18.77 10.08
N VAL A 352 -24.63 -17.71 9.57
CA VAL A 352 -24.00 -16.39 9.43
C VAL A 352 -23.94 -15.66 10.76
N ILE A 353 -25.10 -15.48 11.41
CA ILE A 353 -25.17 -14.76 12.68
C ILE A 353 -24.18 -15.34 13.69
N PRO A 354 -24.07 -16.68 13.87
CA PRO A 354 -23.08 -17.30 14.75
C PRO A 354 -21.62 -17.10 14.34
N ALA A 355 -21.31 -16.95 13.05
CA ALA A 355 -19.94 -16.78 12.54
C ALA A 355 -19.38 -15.37 12.75
N VAL A 356 -20.24 -14.35 12.76
CA VAL A 356 -19.85 -12.93 12.78
C VAL A 356 -18.90 -12.58 13.94
N PRO A 357 -19.13 -13.03 15.19
CA PRO A 357 -18.19 -12.83 16.28
C PRO A 357 -16.83 -13.46 16.03
N GLY A 358 -16.82 -14.68 15.50
CA GLY A 358 -15.59 -15.38 15.19
C GLY A 358 -14.73 -14.63 14.18
N ILE A 359 -15.37 -14.14 13.12
CA ILE A 359 -14.72 -13.36 12.06
C ILE A 359 -14.22 -12.02 12.61
N ALA A 360 -15.02 -11.31 13.41
CA ALA A 360 -14.63 -10.05 14.04
C ALA A 360 -13.42 -10.23 14.98
N LEU A 361 -13.40 -11.30 15.77
CA LEU A 361 -12.31 -11.64 16.70
C LEU A 361 -11.00 -11.95 15.95
N VAL A 362 -11.06 -12.79 14.90
CA VAL A 362 -9.90 -13.12 14.07
C VAL A 362 -9.38 -11.87 13.37
N THR A 363 -10.28 -11.06 12.82
CA THR A 363 -9.91 -9.80 12.15
C THR A 363 -9.24 -8.84 13.15
N GLY A 364 -9.83 -8.62 14.32
CA GLY A 364 -9.25 -7.80 15.38
C GLY A 364 -7.87 -8.27 15.82
N TRP A 365 -7.68 -9.58 15.99
CA TRP A 365 -6.38 -10.14 16.35
C TRP A 365 -5.34 -10.04 15.24
N VAL A 366 -5.71 -10.22 13.97
CA VAL A 366 -4.79 -10.00 12.84
C VAL A 366 -4.31 -8.55 12.82
N LEU A 367 -5.20 -7.59 13.15
CA LEU A 367 -4.84 -6.19 13.28
C LEU A 367 -3.85 -5.93 14.44
N LEU A 368 -4.08 -6.53 15.61
CA LEU A 368 -3.15 -6.48 16.74
C LEU A 368 -1.80 -7.14 16.41
N ALA A 369 -1.80 -8.35 15.84
CA ALA A 369 -0.60 -9.12 15.52
C ALA A 369 0.32 -8.37 14.54
N ARG A 370 -0.28 -7.68 13.57
CA ARG A 370 0.44 -6.83 12.62
C ARG A 370 1.05 -5.60 13.29
N HIS A 371 0.38 -5.03 14.29
CA HIS A 371 0.90 -3.89 15.05
C HIS A 371 2.14 -4.26 15.87
N PHE A 372 2.11 -5.40 16.58
CA PHE A 372 3.19 -5.79 17.48
C PHE A 372 4.40 -6.45 16.78
N ARG A 373 4.30 -6.78 15.47
CA ARG A 373 5.35 -7.42 14.64
C ARG A 373 6.02 -8.68 15.22
N ARG A 374 5.50 -9.26 16.32
CA ARG A 374 6.05 -10.47 16.96
C ARG A 374 5.32 -11.72 16.47
N ARG A 375 6.08 -12.75 16.13
CA ARG A 375 5.56 -13.98 15.48
C ARG A 375 4.62 -14.80 16.37
N TRP A 376 4.84 -14.84 17.68
CA TRP A 376 3.98 -15.58 18.61
C TRP A 376 2.54 -15.04 18.65
N VAL A 377 2.35 -13.77 18.27
CA VAL A 377 1.06 -13.10 18.24
C VAL A 377 0.15 -13.66 17.12
N TRP A 378 0.71 -14.35 16.12
CA TRP A 378 -0.03 -15.00 15.03
C TRP A 378 -0.59 -16.38 15.39
N ILE A 379 -0.14 -16.99 16.49
CA ILE A 379 -0.67 -18.27 16.97
C ILE A 379 -2.12 -18.11 17.43
N VAL A 380 -2.43 -16.98 18.07
CA VAL A 380 -3.76 -16.67 18.59
C VAL A 380 -4.83 -16.60 17.49
N PRO A 381 -4.70 -15.81 16.41
CA PRO A 381 -5.69 -15.78 15.33
C PRO A 381 -5.85 -17.12 14.59
N LEU A 382 -4.80 -17.95 14.49
CA LEU A 382 -4.91 -19.29 13.89
C LEU A 382 -5.73 -20.24 14.76
N LEU A 383 -5.49 -20.24 16.09
CA LEU A 383 -6.28 -21.03 17.04
C LEU A 383 -7.74 -20.55 17.10
N LEU A 384 -7.96 -19.24 17.02
CA LEU A 384 -9.30 -18.65 16.96
C LEU A 384 -10.02 -19.01 15.66
N ALA A 385 -9.36 -18.93 14.51
CA ALA A 385 -9.93 -19.33 13.22
C ALA A 385 -10.28 -20.83 13.20
N ALA A 386 -9.43 -21.69 13.76
CA ALA A 386 -9.72 -23.11 13.93
C ALA A 386 -10.94 -23.35 14.83
N GLY A 387 -11.07 -22.58 15.93
CA GLY A 387 -12.25 -22.64 16.81
C GLY A 387 -13.55 -22.21 16.12
N VAL A 388 -13.50 -21.17 15.29
CA VAL A 388 -14.64 -20.71 14.48
C VAL A 388 -15.02 -21.77 13.45
N ALA A 389 -14.05 -22.34 12.74
CA ALA A 389 -14.28 -23.41 11.78
C ALA A 389 -14.90 -24.65 12.45
N ALA A 390 -14.40 -25.05 13.62
CA ALA A 390 -14.97 -26.16 14.39
C ALA A 390 -16.40 -25.87 14.87
N GLY A 391 -16.69 -24.63 15.29
CA GLY A 391 -18.04 -24.20 15.66
C GLY A 391 -19.02 -24.23 14.49
N LEU A 392 -18.58 -23.78 13.30
CA LEU A 392 -19.38 -23.84 12.08
C LEU A 392 -19.61 -25.28 11.62
N LEU A 393 -18.59 -26.14 11.73
CA LEU A 393 -18.73 -27.57 11.44
C LEU A 393 -19.74 -28.24 12.37
N GLN A 394 -19.70 -27.89 13.66
CA GLN A 394 -20.64 -28.41 14.66
C GLN A 394 -22.07 -27.94 14.36
N GLN A 395 -22.28 -26.66 14.06
CA GLN A 395 -23.60 -26.14 13.71
C GLN A 395 -24.13 -26.74 12.42
N ALA A 396 -23.28 -26.87 11.39
CA ALA A 396 -23.61 -27.58 10.17
C ALA A 396 -24.03 -29.04 10.48
N SER A 397 -23.27 -29.76 11.31
CA SER A 397 -23.59 -31.15 11.66
C SER A 397 -24.94 -31.31 12.38
N ILE A 398 -25.35 -30.31 13.18
CA ILE A 398 -26.67 -30.27 13.83
C ILE A 398 -27.75 -29.96 12.79
N LEU A 399 -27.52 -28.97 11.92
CA LEU A 399 -28.46 -28.56 10.87
C LEU A 399 -28.74 -29.70 9.87
N PHE A 400 -27.73 -30.52 9.57
CA PHE A 400 -27.81 -31.65 8.65
C PHE A 400 -28.18 -32.98 9.31
N GLY A 401 -28.53 -32.97 10.61
CA GLY A 401 -28.98 -34.17 11.33
C GLY A 401 -27.91 -35.25 11.51
N TRP A 402 -26.62 -34.91 11.34
CA TRP A 402 -25.50 -35.84 11.47
C TRP A 402 -25.21 -36.26 12.92
N LEU A 403 -25.73 -35.51 13.90
CA LEU A 403 -25.70 -35.85 15.32
C LEU A 403 -27.13 -35.95 15.84
N HIS A 404 -27.56 -37.16 16.21
CA HIS A 404 -28.90 -37.40 16.75
C HIS A 404 -28.99 -37.14 18.27
N ASP A 405 -30.11 -36.50 18.59
CA ASP A 405 -30.79 -36.13 19.84
C ASP A 405 -30.24 -36.49 21.24
N GLY A 406 -30.35 -35.51 22.15
CA GLY A 406 -30.28 -35.76 23.59
C GLY A 406 -30.33 -34.54 24.53
N SER A 407 -30.10 -33.31 24.07
CA SER A 407 -30.17 -32.13 24.98
C SER A 407 -30.47 -30.79 24.29
N MET A 408 -31.51 -30.75 23.46
CA MET A 408 -31.82 -29.57 22.63
C MET A 408 -32.12 -28.28 23.41
N MET A 409 -32.61 -28.32 24.66
CA MET A 409 -33.00 -27.10 25.38
C MET A 409 -31.83 -26.44 26.13
N VAL A 410 -31.01 -27.24 26.82
CA VAL A 410 -29.82 -26.74 27.54
C VAL A 410 -28.75 -26.27 26.56
N GLN A 411 -28.56 -26.96 25.44
CA GLN A 411 -27.60 -26.55 24.41
C GLN A 411 -27.97 -25.23 23.73
N LYS A 412 -29.26 -24.95 23.48
CA LYS A 412 -29.70 -23.68 22.87
C LYS A 412 -29.47 -22.48 23.79
N VAL A 413 -29.74 -22.61 25.09
CA VAL A 413 -29.49 -21.54 26.08
C VAL A 413 -27.99 -21.29 26.25
N PHE A 414 -27.18 -22.37 26.38
CA PHE A 414 -25.72 -22.24 26.47
C PHE A 414 -25.11 -21.70 25.16
N ALA A 415 -25.65 -22.05 23.99
CA ALA A 415 -25.22 -21.50 22.71
C ALA A 415 -25.50 -20.00 22.61
N GLY A 416 -26.67 -19.53 23.06
CA GLY A 416 -27.01 -18.10 23.09
C GLY A 416 -26.11 -17.29 24.03
N VAL A 417 -25.86 -17.80 25.24
CA VAL A 417 -24.95 -17.16 26.21
C VAL A 417 -23.51 -17.16 25.71
N ARG A 418 -23.04 -18.28 25.14
CA ARG A 418 -21.71 -18.39 24.54
C ARG A 418 -21.54 -17.43 23.36
N PHE A 419 -22.58 -17.30 22.52
CA PHE A 419 -22.62 -16.37 21.40
C PHE A 419 -22.53 -14.92 21.87
N LEU A 420 -23.30 -14.50 22.87
CA LEU A 420 -23.25 -13.14 23.40
C LEU A 420 -21.88 -12.80 24.00
N LEU A 421 -21.30 -13.71 24.79
CA LEU A 421 -19.95 -13.55 25.36
C LEU A 421 -18.86 -13.49 24.27
N HIS A 422 -18.94 -14.36 23.25
CA HIS A 422 -18.00 -14.31 22.13
C HIS A 422 -18.18 -13.05 21.29
N SER A 423 -19.42 -12.59 21.08
CA SER A 423 -19.74 -11.35 20.35
C SER A 423 -19.16 -10.12 21.05
N GLY A 424 -19.37 -10.01 22.36
CA GLY A 424 -18.81 -8.91 23.15
C GLY A 424 -17.28 -8.91 23.15
N SER A 425 -16.66 -10.09 23.30
CA SER A 425 -15.20 -10.27 23.26
C SER A 425 -14.60 -9.94 21.88
N ALA A 426 -15.24 -10.43 20.82
CA ALA A 426 -14.88 -10.18 19.44
C ALA A 426 -14.95 -8.71 19.07
N PHE A 427 -16.03 -8.04 19.45
CA PHE A 427 -16.22 -6.64 19.18
C PHE A 427 -15.22 -5.79 19.97
N ALA A 428 -14.95 -6.12 21.23
CA ALA A 428 -13.93 -5.45 22.04
C ALA A 428 -12.52 -5.62 21.46
N ILE A 429 -12.14 -6.82 21.00
CA ILE A 429 -10.83 -7.08 20.38
C ILE A 429 -10.72 -6.42 18.99
N PHE A 430 -11.79 -6.40 18.20
CA PHE A 430 -11.84 -5.66 16.94
C PHE A 430 -11.70 -4.16 17.16
N ALA A 431 -12.47 -3.58 18.08
CA ALA A 431 -12.40 -2.17 18.44
C ALA A 431 -11.01 -1.81 18.95
N LEU A 432 -10.42 -2.63 19.84
CA LEU A 432 -9.05 -2.46 20.32
C LEU A 432 -8.03 -2.54 19.16
N GLY A 433 -8.17 -3.50 18.25
CA GLY A 433 -7.31 -3.64 17.07
C GLY A 433 -7.38 -2.43 16.14
N VAL A 434 -8.58 -1.87 15.94
CA VAL A 434 -8.79 -0.64 15.17
C VAL A 434 -8.22 0.58 15.90
N MET A 435 -8.41 0.69 17.22
CA MET A 435 -7.85 1.78 18.03
C MET A 435 -6.32 1.74 18.04
N VAL A 436 -5.72 0.57 18.26
CA VAL A 436 -4.26 0.38 18.27
C VAL A 436 -3.64 0.58 16.88
N ALA A 437 -4.33 0.18 15.81
CA ALA A 437 -3.89 0.46 14.45
C ALA A 437 -3.89 1.95 14.12
N ASN A 438 -4.74 2.75 14.78
CA ASN A 438 -4.86 4.19 14.59
C ASN A 438 -4.16 5.03 15.66
N ALA A 439 -3.75 4.44 16.78
CA ALA A 439 -3.07 5.16 17.86
C ALA A 439 -1.66 5.59 17.41
N PRO A 440 -1.28 6.87 17.60
CA PRO A 440 0.11 7.28 17.52
C PRO A 440 0.88 6.48 18.59
N PHE A 441 1.99 5.85 18.20
CA PHE A 441 2.84 5.21 19.20
C PHE A 441 3.32 6.33 20.11
N ALA A 442 3.05 6.23 21.42
CA ALA A 442 3.80 7.04 22.36
C ALA A 442 5.27 6.65 22.15
N ALA A 443 6.05 7.59 21.59
CA ALA A 443 7.50 7.43 21.54
C ALA A 443 7.93 7.03 22.95
N ASP A 444 8.72 5.96 23.05
CA ASP A 444 9.32 5.56 24.31
C ASP A 444 10.31 6.67 24.67
N THR A 445 9.83 7.72 25.35
CA THR A 445 10.64 8.86 25.82
C THR A 445 11.47 8.48 27.03
N ARG A 446 11.73 7.18 27.25
CA ARG A 446 12.70 6.77 28.25
C ARG A 446 14.09 7.06 27.68
N PRO A 447 14.86 8.00 28.27
CA PRO A 447 16.29 8.02 28.02
C PRO A 447 16.82 6.63 28.39
N ARG A 448 17.40 5.93 27.42
CA ARG A 448 18.16 4.72 27.74
C ARG A 448 19.41 5.18 28.54
N PRO A 449 19.72 4.54 29.67
CA PRO A 449 20.86 4.91 30.51
C PRO A 449 22.19 4.73 29.79
#